data_AF-A0A9Q6A0N1-F1
#
_entry.id   AF-A0A9Q6A0N1-F1
#
_cell.length_a   1.000
_cell.length_b   1.000
_cell.length_c   1.000
_cell.angle_alpha   90.00
_cell.angle_beta   90.00
_cell.angle_gamma   90.00
#
_symmetry.space_group_name_H-M   'P 1'
#
loop_
_entity.id
_entity.type
_entity.pdbx_description
1 polymer ?
#
loop_
_entity_poly.entity_id
_entity_poly.type
_entity_poly.pdbx_seq_one_letter_code
_entity_poly.pdbx_strand_id
1 'polypeptide(L)'
;MLRYTCHALFLGSLVLLSGCDNSSSSSTSGSPGSPGNPGNPGTPGTPDPQDVVVRLPDVAVPGEAVQASARQAVIHLVDIAGITSSTPADYATKNLYLWNNETCDALSAPVADWNDVSTTPTGSDKYGPYWVIPLTKESGCINVIVRDGTNKLIDSDLRVSFSDFTDRTVSVIAGNSAVYDSRADAFRAAFGVALADAHWVDKTTLLWPGGENKPIVRLYYSHSSKVAADSNGEFTDKYVKLTPTTVSQQVSMRFPHLASYPAFKLPDDVNVDELLQGETVAISAESDGILSSATQVQTAGVLDDTYAAAAEALSYGAQLTDSGVTFRVWAPTAQQVELVIYSADKKVIASHPMTRDSASGAWSWQGGSDLKGAFYRYAMTVYHPQSRKVEQYEVTDPYAHSLSTNSEYSQVVDLNDSALKPEGWDGLTMPHAQKTKA
;
A
#
# COMPACT_ATOMS: atom_id res chain seq x y z
N MET A 1 -32.32 -9.17 -29.42
CA MET A 1 -33.10 -10.42 -29.46
C MET A 1 -33.59 -10.74 -28.06
N LEU A 2 -34.85 -11.15 -27.97
CA LEU A 2 -35.68 -11.62 -26.86
C LEU A 2 -35.25 -11.38 -25.40
N ARG A 3 -36.12 -10.62 -24.70
CA ARG A 3 -36.31 -10.63 -23.24
C ARG A 3 -36.97 -11.94 -22.82
N TYR A 4 -36.47 -12.57 -21.76
CA TYR A 4 -37.26 -13.39 -20.83
C TYR A 4 -36.66 -13.25 -19.43
N THR A 5 -37.41 -12.59 -18.56
CA THR A 5 -37.22 -12.55 -17.10
C THR A 5 -37.87 -13.79 -16.49
N CYS A 6 -37.17 -14.48 -15.58
CA CYS A 6 -37.76 -15.45 -14.68
C CYS A 6 -37.21 -15.23 -13.27
N HIS A 7 -38.11 -14.94 -12.33
CA HIS A 7 -37.83 -14.86 -10.89
C HIS A 7 -37.72 -16.27 -10.32
N ALA A 8 -36.76 -16.52 -9.43
CA ALA A 8 -36.84 -17.58 -8.44
C ALA A 8 -36.15 -17.15 -7.15
N LEU A 9 -36.97 -16.99 -6.10
CA LEU A 9 -36.54 -16.91 -4.70
C LEU A 9 -35.88 -18.24 -4.29
N PHE A 10 -34.82 -18.16 -3.49
CA PHE A 10 -34.42 -19.25 -2.60
C PHE A 10 -34.24 -18.69 -1.18
N LEU A 11 -35.18 -19.05 -0.30
CA LEU A 11 -34.99 -19.02 1.15
C LEU A 11 -34.24 -20.32 1.55
N GLY A 12 -33.25 -20.19 2.42
CA GLY A 12 -32.55 -21.32 3.04
C GLY A 12 -32.11 -20.96 4.46
N SER A 13 -32.67 -21.68 5.43
CA SER A 13 -32.78 -21.34 6.84
C SER A 13 -31.49 -21.34 7.66
N LEU A 14 -31.47 -20.43 8.63
CA LEU A 14 -30.55 -20.32 9.77
C LEU A 14 -30.92 -21.36 10.85
N VAL A 15 -29.97 -22.17 11.30
CA VAL A 15 -30.12 -23.05 12.48
C VAL A 15 -29.18 -22.56 13.58
N LEU A 16 -29.78 -22.03 14.65
CA LEU A 16 -29.13 -21.71 15.92
C LEU A 16 -29.33 -22.89 16.87
N LEU A 17 -28.24 -23.41 17.44
CA LEU A 17 -28.28 -24.34 18.57
C LEU A 17 -27.68 -23.66 19.80
N SER A 18 -28.57 -23.27 20.69
CA SER A 18 -28.32 -22.85 22.07
C SER A 18 -28.17 -24.08 22.97
N GLY A 19 -27.14 -24.11 23.81
CA GLY A 19 -27.02 -25.02 24.95
C GLY A 19 -26.71 -24.21 26.21
N CYS A 20 -27.63 -24.24 27.18
CA CYS A 20 -27.52 -23.58 28.48
C CYS A 20 -26.91 -24.52 29.54
N ASP A 21 -26.26 -23.87 30.51
CA ASP A 21 -25.74 -24.36 31.80
C ASP A 21 -26.79 -24.91 32.78
N ASN A 22 -26.30 -25.75 33.72
CA ASN A 22 -26.57 -25.82 35.18
C ASN A 22 -26.14 -27.21 35.70
N SER A 23 -25.63 -27.48 36.91
CA SER A 23 -25.29 -26.69 38.10
C SER A 23 -24.68 -27.62 39.18
N SER A 24 -23.64 -27.13 39.86
CA SER A 24 -23.34 -27.20 41.32
C SER A 24 -23.07 -28.50 42.09
N SER A 25 -21.95 -28.51 42.85
CA SER A 25 -21.93 -28.87 44.29
C SER A 25 -20.64 -28.44 45.01
N SER A 26 -20.80 -27.95 46.24
CA SER A 26 -19.85 -27.45 47.24
C SER A 26 -18.87 -28.49 47.83
N SER A 27 -17.69 -28.04 48.29
CA SER A 27 -17.27 -28.05 49.72
C SER A 27 -15.76 -27.86 49.93
N THR A 28 -15.44 -27.41 51.13
CA THR A 28 -14.22 -26.84 51.70
C THR A 28 -13.06 -27.80 52.03
N SER A 29 -11.87 -27.19 52.18
CA SER A 29 -10.74 -27.49 53.08
C SER A 29 -9.56 -28.33 52.56
N GLY A 30 -8.34 -27.80 52.80
CA GLY A 30 -7.07 -28.56 52.81
C GLY A 30 -5.94 -27.95 51.99
N SER A 31 -5.06 -27.16 52.62
CA SER A 31 -3.66 -26.94 52.17
C SER A 31 -2.80 -28.07 52.77
N PRO A 32 -1.72 -28.61 52.16
CA PRO A 32 -0.52 -27.82 51.79
C PRO A 32 0.31 -28.29 50.56
N GLY A 33 1.20 -27.42 50.05
CA GLY A 33 2.47 -27.85 49.41
C GLY A 33 2.67 -27.52 47.91
N SER A 34 3.52 -26.53 47.64
CA SER A 34 4.17 -26.11 46.37
C SER A 34 4.68 -27.26 45.45
N PRO A 35 4.93 -27.05 44.13
CA PRO A 35 5.67 -25.89 43.57
C PRO A 35 5.11 -25.27 42.28
N GLY A 36 5.64 -24.09 41.96
CA GLY A 36 5.12 -23.13 41.00
C GLY A 36 5.00 -23.60 39.55
N ASN A 37 3.95 -23.08 38.91
CA ASN A 37 3.77 -23.14 37.46
C ASN A 37 4.19 -21.78 36.88
N PRO A 38 5.11 -21.72 35.89
CA PRO A 38 5.45 -20.47 35.23
C PRO A 38 4.21 -19.92 34.55
N GLY A 39 3.95 -18.63 34.78
CA GLY A 39 2.85 -17.90 34.17
C GLY A 39 2.87 -18.05 32.65
N ASN A 40 1.70 -18.39 32.12
CA ASN A 40 1.34 -18.25 30.72
C ASN A 40 1.79 -16.86 30.22
N PRO A 41 2.63 -16.74 29.17
CA PRO A 41 2.92 -15.45 28.57
C PRO A 41 1.62 -14.93 27.97
N GLY A 42 1.23 -13.72 28.38
CA GLY A 42 0.00 -13.09 27.93
C GLY A 42 -0.07 -13.03 26.41
N THR A 43 -1.24 -13.37 25.88
CA THR A 43 -1.74 -12.88 24.59
C THR A 43 -1.57 -11.35 24.54
N PRO A 44 -0.80 -10.80 23.59
CA PRO A 44 -0.89 -9.39 23.26
C PRO A 44 -2.03 -9.20 22.25
N GLY A 45 -3.00 -8.34 22.55
CA GLY A 45 -4.05 -8.06 21.57
C GLY A 45 -5.36 -7.44 22.06
N THR A 46 -5.41 -6.89 23.28
CA THR A 46 -6.44 -5.89 23.61
C THR A 46 -5.74 -4.55 23.82
N PRO A 47 -6.22 -3.46 23.22
CA PRO A 47 -5.70 -2.13 23.49
C PRO A 47 -5.63 -1.91 25.00
N ASP A 48 -4.50 -1.43 25.50
CA ASP A 48 -4.39 -0.96 26.88
C ASP A 48 -5.48 0.11 27.10
N PRO A 49 -6.36 0.01 28.11
CA PRO A 49 -7.40 1.01 28.38
C PRO A 49 -6.88 2.45 28.61
N GLN A 50 -5.56 2.65 28.62
CA GLN A 50 -4.85 3.91 28.80
C GLN A 50 -4.21 4.48 27.51
N ASP A 51 -4.20 3.74 26.39
CA ASP A 51 -3.58 4.23 25.15
C ASP A 51 -4.50 5.24 24.45
N VAL A 52 -3.97 6.44 24.17
CA VAL A 52 -4.69 7.48 23.44
C VAL A 52 -5.03 6.98 22.04
N VAL A 53 -6.31 7.04 21.67
CA VAL A 53 -6.79 6.69 20.32
C VAL A 53 -6.40 7.80 19.34
N VAL A 54 -5.73 7.43 18.25
CA VAL A 54 -5.45 8.38 17.16
C VAL A 54 -6.74 8.59 16.38
N ARG A 55 -7.11 9.86 16.15
CA ARG A 55 -8.33 10.23 15.44
C ARG A 55 -8.11 11.43 14.55
N LEU A 56 -9.00 11.59 13.58
CA LEU A 56 -9.10 12.79 12.77
C LEU A 56 -9.34 14.03 13.67
N PRO A 57 -8.94 15.23 13.25
CA PRO A 57 -9.28 16.47 13.96
C PRO A 57 -10.78 16.54 14.27
N ASP A 58 -11.14 17.06 15.45
CA ASP A 58 -12.53 17.28 15.86
C ASP A 58 -13.14 18.49 15.11
N VAL A 59 -13.21 18.32 13.80
CA VAL A 59 -13.72 19.29 12.85
C VAL A 59 -14.70 18.52 11.97
N ALA A 60 -15.93 19.02 11.91
CA ALA A 60 -16.95 18.45 11.03
C ALA A 60 -16.39 18.30 9.60
N VAL A 61 -16.70 17.19 8.94
CA VAL A 61 -16.35 17.01 7.53
C VAL A 61 -16.98 18.15 6.73
N PRO A 62 -16.23 18.87 5.89
CA PRO A 62 -16.75 20.03 5.17
C PRO A 62 -17.79 19.61 4.13
N GLY A 63 -18.92 20.33 4.08
CA GLY A 63 -19.74 20.40 2.86
C GLY A 63 -19.09 21.32 1.82
N GLU A 64 -19.66 21.43 0.62
CA GLU A 64 -19.15 22.37 -0.39
C GLU A 64 -19.28 23.82 0.05
N ALA A 65 -18.31 24.68 -0.29
CA ALA A 65 -18.43 26.12 -0.01
C ALA A 65 -19.39 26.77 -1.01
N VAL A 66 -19.29 26.35 -2.28
CA VAL A 66 -20.14 26.77 -3.37
C VAL A 66 -20.19 25.66 -4.43
N GLN A 67 -21.35 25.48 -5.06
CA GLN A 67 -21.50 24.58 -6.20
C GLN A 67 -21.38 25.38 -7.50
N ALA A 68 -20.71 24.82 -8.51
CA ALA A 68 -20.63 25.44 -9.82
C ALA A 68 -22.03 25.60 -10.45
N SER A 69 -22.33 26.81 -10.91
CA SER A 69 -23.56 27.09 -11.67
C SER A 69 -23.35 26.88 -13.18
N ALA A 70 -24.32 27.32 -13.99
CA ALA A 70 -24.20 27.30 -15.45
C ALA A 70 -22.94 28.03 -15.91
N ARG A 71 -22.17 27.39 -16.79
CA ARG A 71 -20.89 27.89 -17.34
C ARG A 71 -19.87 28.30 -16.27
N GLN A 72 -19.84 27.57 -15.16
CA GLN A 72 -18.82 27.73 -14.13
C GLN A 72 -18.14 26.39 -13.85
N ALA A 73 -16.90 26.46 -13.39
CA ALA A 73 -16.23 25.44 -12.59
C ALA A 73 -15.92 26.03 -11.22
N VAL A 74 -15.83 25.18 -10.21
CA VAL A 74 -15.41 25.54 -8.86
C VAL A 74 -14.23 24.66 -8.47
N ILE A 75 -13.20 25.28 -7.89
CA ILE A 75 -12.06 24.57 -7.32
C ILE A 75 -11.88 25.02 -5.88
N HIS A 76 -11.93 24.07 -4.96
CA HIS A 76 -11.58 24.27 -3.55
C HIS A 76 -10.14 23.82 -3.30
N LEU A 77 -9.39 24.59 -2.51
CA LEU A 77 -8.12 24.13 -1.95
C LEU A 77 -8.35 23.81 -0.48
N VAL A 78 -8.33 22.52 -0.12
CA VAL A 78 -8.48 22.09 1.28
C VAL A 78 -7.15 22.32 2.01
N ASP A 79 -7.17 23.24 2.98
CA ASP A 79 -5.97 23.66 3.71
C ASP A 79 -5.83 22.93 5.04
N ILE A 80 -5.05 21.86 5.03
CA ILE A 80 -4.74 21.03 6.19
C ILE A 80 -4.12 21.86 7.32
N ALA A 81 -3.14 22.69 6.98
CA ALA A 81 -2.39 23.47 7.96
C ALA A 81 -3.30 24.50 8.64
N GLY A 82 -4.11 25.21 7.85
CA GLY A 82 -5.09 26.16 8.36
C GLY A 82 -6.17 25.52 9.24
N ILE A 83 -6.67 24.34 8.87
CA ILE A 83 -7.66 23.59 9.67
C ILE A 83 -7.09 23.23 11.06
N THR A 84 -5.80 22.91 11.14
CA THR A 84 -5.12 22.55 12.39
C THR A 84 -4.54 23.75 13.15
N SER A 85 -4.56 24.95 12.57
CA SER A 85 -3.99 26.16 13.16
C SER A 85 -4.93 26.79 14.19
N SER A 86 -4.35 27.40 15.23
CA SER A 86 -5.07 28.24 16.20
C SER A 86 -5.30 29.67 15.72
N THR A 87 -4.69 30.06 14.59
CA THR A 87 -4.85 31.38 13.97
C THR A 87 -5.62 31.29 12.65
N PRO A 88 -6.46 32.30 12.32
CA PRO A 88 -7.09 32.37 11.00
C PRO A 88 -6.03 32.40 9.90
N ALA A 89 -6.13 31.47 8.95
CA ALA A 89 -5.22 31.43 7.82
C ALA A 89 -5.44 32.61 6.86
N ASP A 90 -4.36 33.10 6.26
CA ASP A 90 -4.38 34.13 5.21
C ASP A 90 -4.18 33.48 3.84
N TYR A 91 -5.14 33.72 2.94
CA TYR A 91 -5.16 33.18 1.59
C TYR A 91 -4.96 34.23 0.50
N ALA A 92 -4.64 35.48 0.85
CA ALA A 92 -4.53 36.58 -0.11
C ALA A 92 -3.45 36.34 -1.19
N THR A 93 -2.40 35.57 -0.88
CA THR A 93 -1.32 35.24 -1.83
C THR A 93 -1.63 34.02 -2.69
N LYS A 94 -2.65 33.23 -2.32
CA LYS A 94 -3.08 32.05 -3.08
C LYS A 94 -3.74 32.50 -4.36
N ASN A 95 -3.42 31.87 -5.47
CA ASN A 95 -4.01 32.23 -6.75
C ASN A 95 -3.96 31.07 -7.74
N LEU A 96 -4.70 31.19 -8.85
CA LEU A 96 -4.67 30.23 -9.95
C LEU A 96 -4.00 30.84 -11.18
N TYR A 97 -3.18 30.04 -11.86
CA TYR A 97 -2.86 30.26 -13.26
C TYR A 97 -3.72 29.33 -14.12
N LEU A 98 -4.38 29.92 -15.10
CA LEU A 98 -5.39 29.28 -15.94
C LEU A 98 -5.04 29.51 -17.40
N TRP A 99 -5.14 28.49 -18.25
CA TRP A 99 -4.88 28.65 -19.68
C TRP A 99 -5.63 27.60 -20.52
N ASN A 100 -5.95 27.97 -21.76
CA ASN A 100 -6.47 27.04 -22.75
C ASN A 100 -5.32 26.52 -23.64
N ASN A 101 -5.43 25.27 -24.07
CA ASN A 101 -4.59 24.65 -25.09
C ASN A 101 -5.44 23.72 -25.98
N GLU A 102 -4.81 22.95 -26.88
CA GLU A 102 -5.52 22.06 -27.80
C GLU A 102 -6.36 20.97 -27.09
N THR A 103 -5.93 20.53 -25.91
CA THR A 103 -6.60 19.43 -25.18
C THR A 103 -7.64 19.90 -24.17
N CYS A 104 -7.48 21.09 -23.60
CA CYS A 104 -8.41 21.68 -22.64
C CYS A 104 -8.62 23.16 -22.98
N ASP A 105 -9.85 23.49 -23.34
CA ASP A 105 -10.21 24.74 -24.03
C ASP A 105 -11.52 25.35 -23.50
N ALA A 106 -11.98 24.94 -22.32
CA ALA A 106 -13.28 25.37 -21.80
C ALA A 106 -13.25 26.70 -21.01
N LEU A 107 -12.06 27.25 -20.68
CA LEU A 107 -11.97 28.51 -19.92
C LEU A 107 -12.45 29.71 -20.73
N SER A 108 -13.19 30.62 -20.09
CA SER A 108 -13.59 31.89 -20.69
C SER A 108 -12.57 32.99 -20.37
N ALA A 109 -11.86 33.45 -21.40
CA ALA A 109 -10.91 34.57 -21.32
C ALA A 109 -9.93 34.49 -20.12
N PRO A 110 -9.15 33.39 -19.99
CA PRO A 110 -8.18 33.28 -18.90
C PRO A 110 -7.09 34.36 -19.01
N VAL A 111 -6.57 34.79 -17.85
CA VAL A 111 -5.46 35.75 -17.77
C VAL A 111 -4.21 35.12 -18.39
N ALA A 112 -3.60 35.79 -19.36
CA ALA A 112 -2.50 35.24 -20.16
C ALA A 112 -1.12 35.37 -19.51
N ASP A 113 -0.89 36.41 -18.69
CA ASP A 113 0.42 36.66 -18.08
C ASP A 113 0.63 35.74 -16.87
N TRP A 114 1.69 34.92 -16.93
CA TRP A 114 2.11 34.08 -15.80
C TRP A 114 2.40 34.90 -14.54
N ASN A 115 2.94 36.11 -14.67
CA ASN A 115 3.31 36.93 -13.52
C ASN A 115 2.10 37.59 -12.83
N ASP A 116 0.93 37.55 -13.47
CA ASP A 116 -0.30 38.03 -12.86
C ASP A 116 -0.74 37.03 -11.77
N VAL A 117 -0.85 37.52 -10.54
CA VAL A 117 -1.28 36.77 -9.35
C VAL A 117 -2.64 37.23 -8.83
N SER A 118 -3.37 38.02 -9.62
CA SER A 118 -4.64 38.66 -9.21
C SER A 118 -5.86 37.73 -9.29
N THR A 119 -5.71 36.51 -9.83
CA THR A 119 -6.75 35.47 -9.76
C THR A 119 -6.77 34.83 -8.37
N THR A 120 -7.00 35.66 -7.35
CA THR A 120 -7.07 35.30 -5.93
C THR A 120 -8.42 34.63 -5.60
N PRO A 121 -8.58 34.01 -4.40
CA PRO A 121 -9.79 33.25 -4.08
C PRO A 121 -11.05 34.09 -4.21
N THR A 122 -12.10 33.49 -4.75
CA THR A 122 -13.46 34.09 -4.76
C THR A 122 -14.00 34.22 -3.34
N GLY A 123 -13.67 33.25 -2.48
CA GLY A 123 -13.96 33.30 -1.06
C GLY A 123 -13.14 32.25 -0.30
N SER A 124 -13.31 32.21 1.01
CA SER A 124 -12.71 31.20 1.88
C SER A 124 -13.59 30.94 3.09
N ASP A 125 -13.41 29.78 3.70
CA ASP A 125 -13.90 29.48 5.03
C ASP A 125 -12.79 28.80 5.85
N LYS A 126 -13.15 28.24 7.01
CA LYS A 126 -12.19 27.57 7.91
C LYS A 126 -11.52 26.32 7.31
N TYR A 127 -11.98 25.80 6.16
CA TYR A 127 -11.40 24.64 5.49
C TYR A 127 -10.48 25.01 4.33
N GLY A 128 -10.44 26.29 3.94
CA GLY A 128 -9.57 26.80 2.88
C GLY A 128 -10.26 27.72 1.88
N PRO A 129 -9.51 28.24 0.89
CA PRO A 129 -10.03 29.09 -0.16
C PRO A 129 -10.69 28.30 -1.31
N TYR A 130 -11.50 29.00 -2.10
CA TYR A 130 -12.08 28.48 -3.33
C TYR A 130 -12.17 29.53 -4.44
N TRP A 131 -12.25 29.04 -5.68
CA TRP A 131 -12.36 29.86 -6.89
C TRP A 131 -13.59 29.47 -7.69
N VAL A 132 -14.34 30.47 -8.16
CA VAL A 132 -15.37 30.29 -9.18
C VAL A 132 -14.79 30.75 -10.53
N ILE A 133 -14.73 29.83 -11.48
CA ILE A 133 -14.03 29.99 -12.75
C ILE A 133 -15.04 30.05 -13.90
N PRO A 134 -15.07 31.13 -14.70
CA PRO A 134 -16.00 31.24 -15.82
C PRO A 134 -15.59 30.36 -17.01
N LEU A 135 -16.57 29.71 -17.64
CA LEU A 135 -16.38 28.79 -18.75
C LEU A 135 -17.12 29.25 -20.01
N THR A 136 -16.62 28.84 -21.18
CA THR A 136 -17.32 29.01 -22.47
C THR A 136 -18.32 27.89 -22.74
N LYS A 137 -18.05 26.70 -22.20
CA LYS A 137 -18.81 25.45 -22.35
C LYS A 137 -18.66 24.57 -21.11
N GLU A 138 -19.60 23.63 -20.93
CA GLU A 138 -19.65 22.74 -19.75
C GLU A 138 -19.09 21.34 -20.03
N SER A 139 -18.59 21.09 -21.25
CA SER A 139 -17.96 19.85 -21.68
C SER A 139 -16.46 20.05 -21.92
N GLY A 140 -15.66 19.00 -21.75
CA GLY A 140 -14.21 19.03 -21.97
C GLY A 140 -13.45 19.13 -20.65
N CYS A 141 -12.42 19.97 -20.61
CA CYS A 141 -11.58 20.17 -19.43
C CYS A 141 -10.98 21.57 -19.38
N ILE A 142 -10.39 21.91 -18.23
CA ILE A 142 -9.60 23.13 -18.01
C ILE A 142 -8.21 22.80 -17.46
N ASN A 143 -7.21 23.61 -17.81
CA ASN A 143 -5.87 23.51 -17.24
C ASN A 143 -5.73 24.48 -16.07
N VAL A 144 -5.12 24.01 -14.98
CA VAL A 144 -5.01 24.75 -13.72
C VAL A 144 -3.65 24.52 -13.09
N ILE A 145 -3.02 25.60 -12.62
CA ILE A 145 -1.90 25.52 -11.68
C ILE A 145 -2.30 26.31 -10.42
N VAL A 146 -2.29 25.64 -9.27
CA VAL A 146 -2.55 26.25 -7.97
C VAL A 146 -1.25 26.82 -7.41
N ARG A 147 -1.27 28.07 -6.96
CA ARG A 147 -0.05 28.82 -6.59
C ARG A 147 -0.15 29.56 -5.27
N ASP A 148 1.02 29.89 -4.74
CA ASP A 148 1.26 30.93 -3.75
C ASP A 148 2.28 31.93 -4.33
N GLY A 149 1.82 33.15 -4.61
CA GLY A 149 2.54 34.04 -5.52
C GLY A 149 2.70 33.37 -6.90
N THR A 150 3.93 33.22 -7.39
CA THR A 150 4.22 32.51 -8.65
C THR A 150 4.73 31.08 -8.44
N ASN A 151 4.82 30.61 -7.19
CA ASN A 151 5.29 29.26 -6.88
C ASN A 151 4.14 28.27 -6.96
N LYS A 152 4.37 27.11 -7.56
CA LYS A 152 3.38 26.03 -7.61
C LYS A 152 3.21 25.41 -6.22
N LEU A 153 1.96 25.27 -5.79
CA LEU A 153 1.62 24.50 -4.58
C LEU A 153 1.42 23.01 -4.88
N ILE A 154 1.15 22.69 -6.13
CA ILE A 154 1.02 21.32 -6.64
C ILE A 154 1.95 21.25 -7.85
N ASP A 155 2.94 20.36 -7.82
CA ASP A 155 3.95 20.27 -8.89
C ASP A 155 3.37 19.84 -10.24
N SER A 156 2.25 19.10 -10.21
CA SER A 156 1.51 18.71 -11.41
C SER A 156 0.81 19.90 -12.07
N ASP A 157 0.79 19.93 -13.41
CA ASP A 157 -0.10 20.80 -14.18
C ASP A 157 -1.47 20.13 -14.24
N LEU A 158 -2.41 20.60 -13.44
CA LEU A 158 -3.68 19.91 -13.25
C LEU A 158 -4.58 20.06 -14.49
N ARG A 159 -5.25 18.95 -14.79
CA ARG A 159 -6.35 18.89 -15.75
C ARG A 159 -7.63 18.55 -15.00
N VAL A 160 -8.58 19.47 -14.96
CA VAL A 160 -9.91 19.20 -14.39
C VAL A 160 -10.83 18.75 -15.51
N SER A 161 -11.18 17.47 -15.50
CA SER A 161 -12.01 16.81 -16.50
C SER A 161 -13.49 16.90 -16.15
N PHE A 162 -14.30 17.48 -17.03
CA PHE A 162 -15.75 17.61 -16.81
C PHE A 162 -16.52 16.33 -17.16
N SER A 163 -15.88 15.31 -17.74
CA SER A 163 -16.47 13.97 -17.86
C SER A 163 -16.35 13.18 -16.57
N ASP A 164 -15.27 13.42 -15.82
CA ASP A 164 -14.98 12.68 -14.58
C ASP A 164 -15.69 13.37 -13.40
N PHE A 165 -15.75 14.71 -13.42
CA PHE A 165 -16.43 15.56 -12.45
C PHE A 165 -17.54 16.36 -13.14
N THR A 166 -18.69 15.71 -13.35
CA THR A 166 -19.76 16.24 -14.22
C THR A 166 -20.43 17.51 -13.70
N ASP A 167 -20.36 17.75 -12.39
CA ASP A 167 -20.87 18.97 -11.76
C ASP A 167 -19.86 20.14 -11.78
N ARG A 168 -18.63 19.88 -12.26
CA ARG A 168 -17.52 20.84 -12.38
C ARG A 168 -17.10 21.49 -11.06
N THR A 169 -17.42 20.87 -9.94
CA THR A 169 -17.07 21.33 -8.59
C THR A 169 -16.07 20.35 -8.03
N VAL A 170 -14.81 20.77 -7.90
CA VAL A 170 -13.74 19.88 -7.48
C VAL A 170 -12.97 20.44 -6.30
N SER A 171 -12.19 19.58 -5.67
CA SER A 171 -11.30 19.91 -4.56
C SER A 171 -9.91 19.37 -4.80
N VAL A 172 -8.90 20.07 -4.31
CA VAL A 172 -7.48 19.69 -4.37
C VAL A 172 -6.79 19.99 -3.04
N ILE A 173 -5.61 19.41 -2.85
CA ILE A 173 -4.78 19.56 -1.64
C ILE A 173 -3.39 19.95 -2.09
N ALA A 174 -2.75 20.92 -1.42
CA ALA A 174 -1.36 21.29 -1.73
C ALA A 174 -0.43 20.07 -1.63
N GLY A 175 0.53 19.95 -2.56
CA GLY A 175 1.44 18.81 -2.67
C GLY A 175 0.81 17.51 -3.21
N ASN A 176 -0.51 17.49 -3.49
CA ASN A 176 -1.22 16.32 -4.00
C ASN A 176 -1.74 16.58 -5.42
N SER A 177 -1.43 15.70 -6.37
CA SER A 177 -1.88 15.80 -7.76
C SER A 177 -3.29 15.26 -8.02
N ALA A 178 -3.90 14.62 -7.03
CA ALA A 178 -5.27 14.12 -7.13
C ALA A 178 -6.30 15.27 -7.14
N VAL A 179 -7.35 15.08 -7.94
CA VAL A 179 -8.54 15.93 -7.98
C VAL A 179 -9.69 15.14 -7.40
N TYR A 180 -10.45 15.76 -6.49
CA TYR A 180 -11.55 15.13 -5.76
C TYR A 180 -12.89 15.77 -6.15
N ASP A 181 -13.96 14.99 -6.15
CA ASP A 181 -15.33 15.44 -6.49
C ASP A 181 -15.97 16.30 -5.38
N SER A 182 -15.40 16.27 -4.17
CA SER A 182 -15.94 17.02 -3.03
C SER A 182 -14.86 17.47 -2.05
N ARG A 183 -15.16 18.52 -1.27
CA ARG A 183 -14.32 18.91 -0.13
C ARG A 183 -14.25 17.82 0.92
N ALA A 184 -15.34 17.06 1.10
CA ALA A 184 -15.39 15.95 2.05
C ALA A 184 -14.38 14.84 1.69
N ASP A 185 -14.25 14.51 0.40
CA ASP A 185 -13.31 13.48 -0.05
C ASP A 185 -11.86 13.97 0.02
N ALA A 186 -11.61 15.23 -0.38
CA ALA A 186 -10.31 15.85 -0.19
C ALA A 186 -9.93 15.95 1.30
N PHE A 187 -10.86 16.28 2.19
CA PHE A 187 -10.63 16.32 3.64
C PHE A 187 -10.26 14.93 4.18
N ARG A 188 -11.00 13.88 3.80
CA ARG A 188 -10.68 12.50 4.18
C ARG A 188 -9.33 12.03 3.64
N ALA A 189 -8.95 12.47 2.44
CA ALA A 189 -7.64 12.17 1.86
C ALA A 189 -6.50 12.96 2.53
N ALA A 190 -6.74 14.23 2.86
CA ALA A 190 -5.82 15.12 3.56
C ALA A 190 -5.43 14.60 4.95
N PHE A 191 -6.42 14.12 5.70
CA PHE A 191 -6.23 13.50 7.01
C PHE A 191 -6.24 11.96 6.92
N GLY A 192 -5.97 11.43 5.73
CA GLY A 192 -5.85 10.01 5.46
C GLY A 192 -4.40 9.60 5.23
N VAL A 193 -4.22 8.36 4.79
CA VAL A 193 -2.89 7.85 4.40
C VAL A 193 -2.50 8.45 3.05
N ALA A 194 -1.41 9.22 3.03
CA ALA A 194 -0.87 9.89 1.86
C ALA A 194 0.63 9.58 1.69
N LEU A 195 1.08 9.50 0.44
CA LEU A 195 2.48 9.21 0.08
C LEU A 195 2.98 7.86 0.63
N ALA A 196 4.31 7.67 0.62
CA ALA A 196 5.01 6.49 1.12
C ALA A 196 6.42 6.87 1.61
N ASP A 197 6.53 7.88 2.49
CA ASP A 197 7.79 8.50 2.93
C ASP A 197 8.36 7.93 4.25
N ALA A 198 7.72 6.91 4.83
CA ALA A 198 8.27 6.14 5.92
C ALA A 198 9.01 4.89 5.39
N HIS A 199 10.19 4.61 5.93
CA HIS A 199 11.04 3.50 5.49
C HIS A 199 11.32 2.56 6.65
N TRP A 200 10.86 1.31 6.55
CA TRP A 200 11.21 0.24 7.49
C TRP A 200 12.47 -0.46 6.98
N VAL A 201 13.61 -0.14 7.60
CA VAL A 201 14.94 -0.36 7.00
C VAL A 201 15.72 -1.52 7.62
N ASP A 202 15.36 -1.92 8.83
CA ASP A 202 15.80 -3.16 9.49
C ASP A 202 14.71 -3.62 10.47
N LYS A 203 14.88 -4.78 11.12
CA LYS A 203 13.88 -5.36 12.02
C LYS A 203 13.29 -4.37 13.04
N THR A 204 14.09 -3.42 13.52
CA THR A 204 13.66 -2.52 14.61
C THR A 204 13.74 -1.03 14.28
N THR A 205 14.04 -0.63 13.05
CA THR A 205 14.25 0.78 12.69
C THR A 205 13.30 1.24 11.59
N LEU A 206 12.50 2.26 11.90
CA LEU A 206 11.72 3.04 10.95
C LEU A 206 12.37 4.42 10.79
N LEU A 207 12.61 4.87 9.55
CA LEU A 207 13.08 6.22 9.24
C LEU A 207 11.93 7.01 8.63
N TRP A 208 11.56 8.15 9.23
CA TRP A 208 10.38 8.88 8.79
C TRP A 208 10.38 10.37 9.20
N PRO A 209 10.31 11.33 8.26
CA PRO A 209 10.23 12.75 8.59
C PRO A 209 8.96 13.14 9.34
N GLY A 210 7.81 12.55 8.99
CA GLY A 210 6.50 12.90 9.57
C GLY A 210 6.31 12.54 11.05
N GLY A 211 7.24 11.78 11.64
CA GLY A 211 7.27 11.49 13.07
C GLY A 211 8.07 12.49 13.91
N GLU A 212 8.81 13.42 13.30
CA GLU A 212 9.72 14.31 14.01
C GLU A 212 8.97 15.18 15.04
N ASN A 213 9.48 15.22 16.28
CA ASN A 213 8.89 15.98 17.38
C ASN A 213 7.42 15.63 17.70
N LYS A 214 6.94 14.43 17.32
CA LYS A 214 5.58 13.98 17.64
C LYS A 214 5.56 13.06 18.86
N PRO A 215 4.66 13.29 19.83
CA PRO A 215 4.57 12.48 21.05
C PRO A 215 4.02 11.08 20.79
N ILE A 216 3.23 10.90 19.74
CA ILE A 216 2.70 9.60 19.32
C ILE A 216 3.27 9.29 17.94
N VAL A 217 4.00 8.19 17.83
CA VAL A 217 4.44 7.60 16.56
C VAL A 217 4.14 6.10 16.62
N ARG A 218 3.38 5.60 15.65
CA ARG A 218 2.86 4.23 15.62
C ARG A 218 2.95 3.64 14.21
N LEU A 219 3.12 2.33 14.16
CA LEU A 219 3.06 1.55 12.93
C LEU A 219 1.75 0.75 12.94
N TYR A 220 0.74 1.27 12.26
CA TYR A 220 -0.56 0.60 12.10
C TYR A 220 -0.48 -0.43 10.99
N TYR A 221 -1.25 -1.52 11.12
CA TYR A 221 -1.28 -2.57 10.12
C TYR A 221 -2.64 -3.24 10.02
N SER A 222 -2.98 -3.66 8.79
CA SER A 222 -4.12 -4.51 8.50
C SER A 222 -3.75 -5.59 7.49
N HIS A 223 -4.14 -6.83 7.79
CA HIS A 223 -3.83 -7.99 6.96
C HIS A 223 -4.64 -8.03 5.67
N SER A 224 -5.89 -7.54 5.67
CA SER A 224 -6.83 -7.78 4.55
C SER A 224 -7.54 -6.52 4.03
N SER A 225 -7.37 -5.40 4.71
CA SER A 225 -7.97 -4.11 4.36
C SER A 225 -6.92 -3.01 4.37
N LYS A 226 -7.33 -1.81 3.94
CA LYS A 226 -6.53 -0.61 4.16
C LYS A 226 -6.63 -0.19 5.62
N VAL A 227 -5.54 0.36 6.14
CA VAL A 227 -5.54 1.15 7.37
C VAL A 227 -6.23 2.47 7.06
N ALA A 228 -7.28 2.77 7.81
CA ALA A 228 -8.07 3.98 7.65
C ALA A 228 -8.79 4.34 8.95
N ALA A 229 -9.19 5.60 9.08
CA ALA A 229 -10.12 5.99 10.14
C ALA A 229 -11.50 5.32 9.90
N ASP A 230 -12.14 4.90 10.99
CA ASP A 230 -13.48 4.33 10.98
C ASP A 230 -14.58 5.39 10.80
N SER A 231 -15.85 5.01 10.95
CA SER A 231 -16.98 5.93 10.86
C SER A 231 -17.01 7.02 11.95
N ASN A 232 -16.29 6.83 13.05
CA ASN A 232 -16.14 7.80 14.13
C ASN A 232 -14.90 8.70 13.92
N GLY A 233 -14.13 8.46 12.87
CA GLY A 233 -12.88 9.17 12.61
C GLY A 233 -11.70 8.63 13.43
N GLU A 234 -11.80 7.43 13.99
CA GLU A 234 -10.78 6.81 14.84
C GLU A 234 -9.97 5.76 14.06
N PHE A 235 -8.65 5.72 14.27
CA PHE A 235 -7.80 4.66 13.74
C PHE A 235 -7.78 3.49 14.71
N THR A 236 -8.63 2.49 14.44
CA THR A 236 -8.87 1.32 15.30
C THR A 236 -8.11 0.07 14.88
N ASP A 237 -7.41 0.10 13.75
CA ASP A 237 -6.54 -0.99 13.31
C ASP A 237 -5.45 -1.30 14.36
N LYS A 238 -4.91 -2.52 14.33
CA LYS A 238 -3.81 -2.91 15.20
C LYS A 238 -2.58 -2.04 14.93
N TYR A 239 -1.78 -1.79 15.96
CA TYR A 239 -0.57 -0.99 15.83
C TYR A 239 0.58 -1.46 16.73
N VAL A 240 1.79 -1.07 16.35
CA VAL A 240 3.02 -1.16 17.14
C VAL A 240 3.45 0.24 17.54
N LYS A 241 3.75 0.46 18.82
CA LYS A 241 4.27 1.75 19.31
C LYS A 241 5.74 1.90 18.98
N LEU A 242 6.11 3.07 18.49
CA LEU A 242 7.49 3.42 18.12
C LEU A 242 8.06 4.44 19.13
N THR A 243 9.36 4.40 19.37
CA THR A 243 10.05 5.39 20.20
C THR A 243 11.19 6.07 19.44
N PRO A 244 11.47 7.37 19.65
CA PRO A 244 12.61 8.01 19.01
C PRO A 244 13.93 7.29 19.30
N THR A 245 14.80 7.20 18.30
CA THR A 245 16.12 6.56 18.42
C THR A 245 17.15 7.24 17.52
N THR A 246 18.38 6.74 17.51
CA THR A 246 19.43 7.17 16.60
C THR A 246 19.64 6.10 15.54
N VAL A 247 19.76 6.52 14.28
CA VAL A 247 20.10 5.60 13.17
C VAL A 247 21.42 4.88 13.45
N SER A 248 21.45 3.56 13.25
CA SER A 248 22.68 2.77 13.42
C SER A 248 23.67 3.05 12.29
N GLN A 249 24.96 2.77 12.53
CA GLN A 249 25.98 2.90 11.48
C GLN A 249 25.71 1.93 10.32
N GLN A 250 25.22 0.72 10.62
CA GLN A 250 24.85 -0.29 9.64
C GLN A 250 23.74 0.22 8.72
N VAL A 251 22.66 0.77 9.29
CA VAL A 251 21.56 1.36 8.50
C VAL A 251 22.06 2.55 7.68
N SER A 252 22.89 3.42 8.27
CA SER A 252 23.44 4.58 7.57
C SER A 252 24.32 4.19 6.37
N MET A 253 25.08 3.11 6.48
CA MET A 253 25.89 2.60 5.36
C MET A 253 25.04 1.93 4.27
N ARG A 254 23.98 1.22 4.66
CA ARG A 254 23.04 0.59 3.71
C ARG A 254 22.21 1.63 2.97
N PHE A 255 21.75 2.66 3.67
CA PHE A 255 20.85 3.69 3.15
C PHE A 255 21.37 5.11 3.43
N PRO A 256 22.52 5.52 2.84
CA PRO A 256 23.14 6.82 3.14
C PRO A 256 22.26 8.01 2.77
N HIS A 257 21.38 7.85 1.78
CA HIS A 257 20.41 8.86 1.36
C HIS A 257 19.27 9.07 2.36
N LEU A 258 19.05 8.13 3.30
CA LEU A 258 18.04 8.23 4.36
C LEU A 258 18.67 8.52 5.73
N ALA A 259 20.00 8.54 5.85
CA ALA A 259 20.70 8.59 7.14
C ALA A 259 20.41 9.88 7.96
N SER A 260 19.92 10.94 7.32
CA SER A 260 19.52 12.17 8.00
C SER A 260 18.07 12.17 8.49
N TYR A 261 17.29 11.12 8.21
CA TYR A 261 15.89 11.07 8.58
C TYR A 261 15.74 10.83 10.08
N PRO A 262 14.69 11.38 10.73
CA PRO A 262 14.33 11.00 12.08
C PRO A 262 14.12 9.49 12.18
N ALA A 263 14.74 8.87 13.18
CA ALA A 263 14.71 7.43 13.38
C ALA A 263 13.81 7.05 14.56
N PHE A 264 13.06 5.98 14.38
CA PHE A 264 12.18 5.42 15.39
C PHE A 264 12.41 3.93 15.56
N LYS A 265 12.43 3.48 16.81
CA LYS A 265 12.65 2.11 17.21
C LYS A 265 11.32 1.37 17.41
N LEU A 266 11.17 0.21 16.78
CA LEU A 266 10.16 -0.79 17.11
C LEU A 266 10.63 -1.63 18.31
N PRO A 267 9.70 -2.24 19.08
CA PRO A 267 10.02 -3.25 20.09
C PRO A 267 10.80 -4.42 19.49
N ASP A 268 11.74 -4.99 20.26
CA ASP A 268 12.62 -6.06 19.78
C ASP A 268 11.88 -7.39 19.51
N ASP A 269 10.71 -7.56 20.13
CA ASP A 269 9.83 -8.72 20.06
C ASP A 269 8.70 -8.58 19.02
N VAL A 270 8.72 -7.52 18.19
CA VAL A 270 7.73 -7.33 17.14
C VAL A 270 7.71 -8.53 16.17
N ASN A 271 6.50 -9.04 15.89
CA ASN A 271 6.29 -10.06 14.88
C ASN A 271 6.26 -9.41 13.49
N VAL A 272 7.44 -9.23 12.88
CA VAL A 272 7.58 -8.56 11.58
C VAL A 272 6.76 -9.24 10.48
N ASP A 273 6.61 -10.55 10.53
CA ASP A 273 5.89 -11.34 9.53
C ASP A 273 4.41 -10.98 9.49
N GLU A 274 3.79 -10.70 10.64
CA GLU A 274 2.37 -10.30 10.74
C GLU A 274 2.11 -8.96 10.03
N LEU A 275 3.04 -8.01 10.13
CA LEU A 275 2.91 -6.69 9.52
C LEU A 275 3.22 -6.73 8.01
N LEU A 276 4.24 -7.49 7.61
CA LEU A 276 4.74 -7.53 6.24
C LEU A 276 3.82 -8.27 5.25
N GLN A 277 2.84 -9.04 5.74
CA GLN A 277 1.85 -9.73 4.89
C GLN A 277 0.63 -8.87 4.53
N GLY A 278 0.56 -7.61 4.98
CA GLY A 278 -0.57 -6.72 4.75
C GLY A 278 -0.18 -5.27 4.48
N GLU A 279 -1.15 -4.37 4.61
CA GLU A 279 -0.88 -2.94 4.59
C GLU A 279 -0.24 -2.51 5.92
N THR A 280 0.88 -1.79 5.83
CA THR A 280 1.52 -1.14 6.98
C THR A 280 1.59 0.37 6.73
N VAL A 281 1.21 1.16 7.75
CA VAL A 281 1.13 2.62 7.70
C VAL A 281 1.79 3.22 8.93
N ALA A 282 2.70 4.17 8.72
CA ALA A 282 3.25 4.97 9.80
C ALA A 282 2.29 6.13 10.12
N ILE A 283 1.95 6.31 11.39
CA ILE A 283 1.01 7.33 11.88
C ILE A 283 1.68 8.13 12.99
N SER A 284 1.58 9.45 12.90
CA SER A 284 2.02 10.38 13.94
C SER A 284 0.85 11.25 14.41
N ALA A 285 0.82 11.54 15.71
CA ALA A 285 -0.25 12.30 16.34
C ALA A 285 0.27 13.14 17.50
N GLU A 286 -0.52 14.15 17.86
CA GLU A 286 -0.31 14.98 19.04
C GLU A 286 -0.67 14.24 20.33
N SER A 287 -0.35 14.81 21.50
CA SER A 287 -0.51 14.15 22.80
C SER A 287 -1.97 13.85 23.17
N ASP A 288 -2.90 14.59 22.57
CA ASP A 288 -4.35 14.42 22.70
C ASP A 288 -4.93 13.41 21.70
N GLY A 289 -4.11 12.83 20.82
CA GLY A 289 -4.50 11.83 19.83
C GLY A 289 -4.96 12.40 18.48
N ILE A 290 -4.91 13.71 18.27
CA ILE A 290 -5.23 14.27 16.94
C ILE A 290 -4.13 13.90 15.94
N LEU A 291 -4.54 13.31 14.82
CA LEU A 291 -3.66 12.93 13.72
C LEU A 291 -2.86 14.13 13.22
N SER A 292 -1.54 13.95 13.12
CA SER A 292 -0.66 14.88 12.41
C SER A 292 -0.40 14.43 10.98
N SER A 293 -0.07 13.15 10.77
CA SER A 293 0.16 12.61 9.43
C SER A 293 0.08 11.08 9.41
N ALA A 294 -0.26 10.50 8.26
CA ALA A 294 -0.24 9.07 8.01
C ALA A 294 0.31 8.77 6.62
N THR A 295 1.21 7.79 6.51
CA THR A 295 1.92 7.47 5.25
C THR A 295 2.12 5.97 5.07
N GLN A 296 2.18 5.50 3.82
CA GLN A 296 2.56 4.11 3.56
C GLN A 296 4.03 3.87 3.89
N VAL A 297 4.39 2.60 4.12
CA VAL A 297 5.74 2.21 4.55
C VAL A 297 6.45 1.45 3.43
N GLN A 298 7.66 1.87 3.09
CA GLN A 298 8.56 1.13 2.21
C GLN A 298 9.33 0.08 3.01
N THR A 299 9.23 -1.19 2.62
CA THR A 299 9.67 -2.34 3.45
C THR A 299 10.88 -3.09 2.89
N ALA A 300 11.47 -2.66 1.78
CA ALA A 300 12.60 -3.38 1.15
C ALA A 300 13.77 -3.62 2.12
N GLY A 301 14.11 -2.63 2.96
CA GLY A 301 15.24 -2.76 3.88
C GLY A 301 15.02 -3.79 5.00
N VAL A 302 13.82 -3.83 5.59
CA VAL A 302 13.46 -4.84 6.59
C VAL A 302 13.29 -6.23 5.97
N LEU A 303 12.83 -6.32 4.72
CA LEU A 303 12.78 -7.60 4.00
C LEU A 303 14.17 -8.21 3.83
N ASP A 304 15.16 -7.40 3.45
CA ASP A 304 16.56 -7.85 3.37
C ASP A 304 17.09 -8.28 4.74
N ASP A 305 16.91 -7.44 5.77
CA ASP A 305 17.40 -7.70 7.12
C ASP A 305 16.78 -8.97 7.73
N THR A 306 15.52 -9.26 7.39
CA THR A 306 14.78 -10.40 7.94
C THR A 306 15.02 -11.68 7.17
N TYR A 307 15.01 -11.63 5.83
CA TYR A 307 14.88 -12.81 4.99
C TYR A 307 16.05 -13.05 4.03
N ALA A 308 16.82 -12.02 3.63
CA ALA A 308 17.75 -12.16 2.51
C ALA A 308 18.84 -13.21 2.75
N ALA A 309 19.50 -13.23 3.90
CA ALA A 309 20.58 -14.19 4.15
C ALA A 309 20.12 -15.66 4.05
N ALA A 310 18.92 -15.97 4.56
CA ALA A 310 18.34 -17.31 4.43
C ALA A 310 17.86 -17.59 3.00
N ALA A 311 17.31 -16.58 2.32
CA ALA A 311 16.87 -16.67 0.93
C ALA A 311 18.05 -16.86 -0.05
N GLU A 312 19.17 -16.19 0.15
CA GLU A 312 20.40 -16.29 -0.66
C GLU A 312 21.04 -17.68 -0.57
N ALA A 313 20.83 -18.41 0.52
CA ALA A 313 21.31 -19.77 0.68
C ALA A 313 20.50 -20.81 -0.14
N LEU A 314 19.41 -20.39 -0.79
CA LEU A 314 18.51 -21.25 -1.57
C LEU A 314 18.70 -21.05 -3.08
N SER A 315 18.27 -22.05 -3.86
CA SER A 315 18.13 -21.95 -5.31
C SER A 315 16.66 -21.79 -5.71
N TYR A 316 16.40 -21.10 -6.81
CA TYR A 316 15.07 -20.69 -7.26
C TYR A 316 14.73 -21.23 -8.65
N GLY A 317 13.47 -21.08 -9.05
CA GLY A 317 12.95 -21.56 -10.33
C GLY A 317 12.38 -22.99 -10.23
N ALA A 318 12.01 -23.56 -11.38
CA ALA A 318 11.69 -24.97 -11.51
C ALA A 318 12.99 -25.80 -11.68
N GLN A 319 13.52 -26.30 -10.56
CA GLN A 319 14.77 -27.03 -10.50
C GLN A 319 14.52 -28.51 -10.80
N LEU A 320 14.57 -28.89 -12.08
CA LEU A 320 14.38 -30.27 -12.54
C LEU A 320 15.70 -31.06 -12.48
N THR A 321 15.63 -32.26 -11.92
CA THR A 321 16.68 -33.29 -12.00
C THR A 321 16.04 -34.66 -12.30
N ASP A 322 16.85 -35.70 -12.48
CA ASP A 322 16.34 -37.07 -12.69
C ASP A 322 15.44 -37.57 -11.54
N SER A 323 15.69 -37.09 -10.31
CA SER A 323 14.95 -37.48 -9.12
C SER A 323 13.58 -36.82 -8.97
N GLY A 324 13.34 -35.71 -9.67
CA GLY A 324 12.13 -34.91 -9.53
C GLY A 324 12.35 -33.44 -9.82
N VAL A 325 11.34 -32.62 -9.51
CA VAL A 325 11.41 -31.16 -9.64
C VAL A 325 11.11 -30.49 -8.31
N THR A 326 11.90 -29.48 -7.96
CA THR A 326 11.59 -28.56 -6.87
C THR A 326 11.33 -27.18 -7.44
N PHE A 327 10.15 -26.64 -7.19
CA PHE A 327 9.81 -25.26 -7.50
C PHE A 327 10.11 -24.40 -6.29
N ARG A 328 10.71 -23.23 -6.51
CA ARG A 328 10.89 -22.24 -5.45
C ARG A 328 10.82 -20.82 -5.98
N VAL A 329 10.04 -19.99 -5.29
CA VAL A 329 9.89 -18.55 -5.57
C VAL A 329 10.04 -17.76 -4.27
N TRP A 330 10.77 -16.65 -4.31
CA TRP A 330 10.87 -15.75 -3.16
C TRP A 330 9.67 -14.82 -3.12
N ALA A 331 8.84 -14.94 -2.09
CA ALA A 331 7.63 -14.12 -1.94
C ALA A 331 7.32 -13.89 -0.44
N PRO A 332 8.20 -13.16 0.27
CA PRO A 332 8.14 -13.03 1.73
C PRO A 332 6.88 -12.30 2.22
N THR A 333 6.28 -11.43 1.40
CA THR A 333 5.06 -10.66 1.75
C THR A 333 3.77 -11.30 1.25
N ALA A 334 3.85 -12.41 0.49
CA ALA A 334 2.65 -13.09 0.01
C ALA A 334 1.94 -13.78 1.18
N GLN A 335 0.61 -13.70 1.17
CA GLN A 335 -0.26 -14.42 2.11
C GLN A 335 -0.45 -15.87 1.68
N GLN A 336 -0.46 -16.09 0.36
CA GLN A 336 -0.57 -17.41 -0.24
C GLN A 336 0.13 -17.44 -1.61
N VAL A 337 0.74 -18.58 -1.92
CA VAL A 337 1.27 -18.89 -3.25
C VAL A 337 0.80 -20.28 -3.65
N GLU A 338 0.19 -20.40 -4.82
CA GLU A 338 -0.09 -21.69 -5.45
C GLU A 338 0.73 -21.86 -6.73
N LEU A 339 1.25 -23.07 -6.96
CA LEU A 339 1.86 -23.48 -8.22
C LEU A 339 0.76 -24.03 -9.13
N VAL A 340 0.48 -23.32 -10.21
CA VAL A 340 -0.53 -23.73 -11.20
C VAL A 340 0.18 -24.40 -12.37
N ILE A 341 -0.12 -25.68 -12.59
CA ILE A 341 0.45 -26.51 -13.67
C ILE A 341 -0.53 -26.55 -14.84
N TYR A 342 0.01 -26.37 -16.05
CA TYR A 342 -0.73 -26.25 -17.30
C TYR A 342 -0.29 -27.29 -18.33
N SER A 343 -1.27 -27.77 -19.10
CA SER A 343 -1.05 -28.62 -20.28
C SER A 343 -0.44 -27.84 -21.45
N ALA A 344 -0.05 -28.55 -22.51
CA ALA A 344 0.41 -27.93 -23.76
C ALA A 344 -0.63 -26.93 -24.33
N ASP A 345 -1.92 -27.26 -24.23
CA ASP A 345 -3.07 -26.43 -24.65
C ASP A 345 -3.47 -25.36 -23.61
N LYS A 346 -2.61 -25.12 -22.60
CA LYS A 346 -2.80 -24.12 -21.54
C LYS A 346 -4.07 -24.35 -20.71
N LYS A 347 -4.44 -25.62 -20.51
CA LYS A 347 -5.49 -26.01 -19.56
C LYS A 347 -4.86 -26.29 -18.20
N VAL A 348 -5.46 -25.79 -17.13
CA VAL A 348 -5.04 -26.11 -15.76
C VAL A 348 -5.19 -27.61 -15.55
N ILE A 349 -4.09 -28.25 -15.15
CA ILE A 349 -4.04 -29.66 -14.76
C ILE A 349 -4.16 -29.77 -13.24
N ALA A 350 -3.44 -28.90 -12.52
CA ALA A 350 -3.43 -28.87 -11.06
C ALA A 350 -3.10 -27.46 -10.55
N SER A 351 -3.57 -27.16 -9.35
CA SER A 351 -3.10 -26.03 -8.54
C SER A 351 -2.65 -26.56 -7.19
N HIS A 352 -1.41 -26.28 -6.82
CA HIS A 352 -0.79 -26.81 -5.61
C HIS A 352 -0.48 -25.68 -4.64
N PRO A 353 -1.06 -25.66 -3.42
CA PRO A 353 -0.60 -24.74 -2.39
C PRO A 353 0.87 -25.03 -2.09
N MET A 354 1.70 -23.99 -2.16
CA MET A 354 3.12 -24.11 -1.88
C MET A 354 3.37 -24.00 -0.37
N THR A 355 4.51 -24.53 0.08
CA THR A 355 4.94 -24.45 1.48
C THR A 355 5.87 -23.27 1.66
N ARG A 356 5.49 -22.31 2.51
CA ARG A 356 6.34 -21.19 2.91
C ARG A 356 7.40 -21.63 3.93
N ASP A 357 8.65 -21.28 3.68
CA ASP A 357 9.74 -21.36 4.65
C ASP A 357 9.79 -20.08 5.47
N SER A 358 9.72 -20.19 6.80
CA SER A 358 9.63 -19.02 7.68
C SER A 358 10.93 -18.21 7.76
N ALA A 359 12.09 -18.83 7.53
CA ALA A 359 13.38 -18.16 7.64
C ALA A 359 13.70 -17.29 6.43
N SER A 360 13.37 -17.77 5.23
CA SER A 360 13.65 -17.08 3.95
C SER A 360 12.46 -16.35 3.35
N GLY A 361 11.23 -16.66 3.78
CA GLY A 361 10.01 -16.20 3.11
C GLY A 361 9.84 -16.77 1.71
N ALA A 362 10.64 -17.77 1.31
CA ALA A 362 10.50 -18.48 0.05
C ALA A 362 9.38 -19.51 0.12
N TRP A 363 8.70 -19.71 -0.99
CA TRP A 363 7.65 -20.71 -1.15
C TRP A 363 8.17 -21.84 -2.02
N SER A 364 7.93 -23.09 -1.64
CA SER A 364 8.40 -24.25 -2.38
C SER A 364 7.36 -25.35 -2.52
N TRP A 365 7.46 -26.11 -3.61
CA TRP A 365 6.68 -27.32 -3.84
C TRP A 365 7.54 -28.34 -4.58
N GLN A 366 7.44 -29.61 -4.21
CA GLN A 366 8.23 -30.69 -4.79
C GLN A 366 7.32 -31.71 -5.48
N GLY A 367 7.70 -32.12 -6.69
CA GLY A 367 6.98 -33.10 -7.51
C GLY A 367 7.91 -34.07 -8.23
N GLY A 368 7.30 -34.96 -9.01
CA GLY A 368 8.02 -35.95 -9.81
C GLY A 368 8.62 -35.37 -11.10
N SER A 369 9.54 -36.11 -11.71
CA SER A 369 10.20 -35.72 -12.96
C SER A 369 9.29 -35.82 -14.18
N ASP A 370 8.09 -36.39 -14.02
CA ASP A 370 7.01 -36.39 -15.01
C ASP A 370 6.51 -34.99 -15.37
N LEU A 371 6.79 -33.99 -14.53
CA LEU A 371 6.49 -32.58 -14.81
C LEU A 371 7.46 -31.93 -15.82
N LYS A 372 8.47 -32.64 -16.31
CA LYS A 372 9.37 -32.15 -17.36
C LYS A 372 8.58 -31.66 -18.57
N GLY A 373 8.82 -30.41 -18.99
CA GLY A 373 8.13 -29.77 -20.11
C GLY A 373 6.73 -29.22 -19.78
N ALA A 374 6.22 -29.40 -18.56
CA ALA A 374 4.96 -28.79 -18.15
C ALA A 374 5.07 -27.26 -18.10
N PHE A 375 3.99 -26.58 -18.47
CA PHE A 375 3.88 -25.13 -18.32
C PHE A 375 3.41 -24.79 -16.91
N TYR A 376 3.83 -23.67 -16.35
CA TYR A 376 3.42 -23.26 -15.02
C TYR A 376 3.44 -21.74 -14.81
N ARG A 377 2.73 -21.31 -13.76
CA ARG A 377 2.76 -19.96 -13.18
C ARG A 377 2.60 -20.07 -11.66
N TYR A 378 2.93 -18.99 -10.95
CA TYR A 378 2.62 -18.83 -9.53
C TYR A 378 1.37 -17.97 -9.38
N ALA A 379 0.30 -18.52 -8.80
CA ALA A 379 -0.87 -17.76 -8.39
C ALA A 379 -0.59 -17.10 -7.04
N MET A 380 -0.53 -15.78 -7.05
CA MET A 380 -0.15 -14.96 -5.90
C MET A 380 -1.41 -14.42 -5.22
N THR A 381 -1.47 -14.51 -3.89
CA THR A 381 -2.31 -13.65 -3.05
C THR A 381 -1.38 -12.77 -2.23
N VAL A 382 -1.23 -11.50 -2.62
CA VAL A 382 -0.19 -10.63 -2.10
C VAL A 382 -0.66 -9.19 -2.02
N TYR A 383 -0.36 -8.50 -0.91
CA TYR A 383 -0.61 -7.08 -0.80
C TYR A 383 0.32 -6.29 -1.73
N HIS A 384 -0.24 -5.43 -2.58
CA HIS A 384 0.53 -4.55 -3.46
C HIS A 384 0.42 -3.08 -3.00
N PRO A 385 1.50 -2.45 -2.51
CA PRO A 385 1.46 -1.10 -1.94
C PRO A 385 0.91 -0.03 -2.89
N GLN A 386 1.16 -0.14 -4.20
CA GLN A 386 0.70 0.85 -5.18
C GLN A 386 -0.84 0.88 -5.32
N SER A 387 -1.50 -0.28 -5.31
CA SER A 387 -2.97 -0.36 -5.44
C SER A 387 -3.66 -0.34 -4.08
N ARG A 388 -2.91 -0.62 -3.01
CA ARG A 388 -3.38 -0.79 -1.63
C ARG A 388 -4.45 -1.89 -1.53
N LYS A 389 -4.22 -3.00 -2.23
CA LYS A 389 -5.11 -4.17 -2.27
C LYS A 389 -4.30 -5.43 -2.07
N VAL A 390 -4.96 -6.46 -1.52
CA VAL A 390 -4.50 -7.84 -1.64
C VAL A 390 -4.88 -8.31 -3.03
N GLU A 391 -3.89 -8.31 -3.93
CA GLU A 391 -4.07 -8.67 -5.32
C GLU A 391 -4.08 -10.19 -5.50
N GLN A 392 -4.80 -10.62 -6.54
CA GLN A 392 -4.82 -12.00 -6.99
C GLN A 392 -4.50 -12.04 -8.48
N TYR A 393 -3.36 -12.65 -8.82
CA TYR A 393 -2.91 -12.79 -10.20
C TYR A 393 -1.96 -13.98 -10.34
N GLU A 394 -1.83 -14.47 -11.57
CA GLU A 394 -0.80 -15.45 -11.92
C GLU A 394 0.40 -14.76 -12.58
N VAL A 395 1.60 -15.09 -12.13
CA VAL A 395 2.86 -14.55 -12.66
C VAL A 395 3.75 -15.66 -13.17
N THR A 396 4.49 -15.40 -14.23
CA THR A 396 5.60 -16.25 -14.66
C THR A 396 6.73 -16.25 -13.64
N ASP A 397 7.52 -17.31 -13.64
CA ASP A 397 8.69 -17.44 -12.78
C ASP A 397 9.78 -16.42 -13.17
N PRO A 398 10.25 -15.57 -12.24
CA PRO A 398 11.39 -14.69 -12.51
C PRO A 398 12.69 -15.47 -12.76
N TYR A 399 12.77 -16.74 -12.36
CA TYR A 399 13.86 -17.69 -12.63
C TYR A 399 13.50 -18.68 -13.76
N ALA A 400 12.60 -18.31 -14.69
CA ALA A 400 12.25 -19.16 -15.82
C ALA A 400 13.45 -19.43 -16.74
N HIS A 401 13.64 -20.70 -17.10
CA HIS A 401 14.68 -21.14 -18.05
C HIS A 401 14.12 -21.65 -19.39
N SER A 402 12.80 -21.80 -19.51
CA SER A 402 12.07 -22.01 -20.75
C SER A 402 10.68 -21.36 -20.63
N LEU A 403 10.10 -21.00 -21.77
CA LEU A 403 8.87 -20.20 -21.86
C LEU A 403 7.97 -20.70 -22.99
N SER A 404 6.66 -20.49 -22.85
CA SER A 404 5.74 -20.56 -23.99
C SER A 404 5.95 -19.37 -24.94
N THR A 405 5.33 -19.43 -26.11
CA THR A 405 5.23 -18.29 -27.03
C THR A 405 4.79 -17.04 -26.28
N ASN A 406 5.48 -15.93 -26.55
CA ASN A 406 5.22 -14.62 -25.97
C ASN A 406 5.34 -14.55 -24.42
N SER A 407 6.08 -15.48 -23.83
CA SER A 407 6.37 -15.50 -22.38
C SER A 407 5.12 -15.61 -21.50
N GLU A 408 4.02 -16.13 -22.04
CA GLU A 408 2.79 -16.25 -21.26
C GLU A 408 2.97 -17.24 -20.10
N TYR A 409 3.71 -18.33 -20.26
CA TYR A 409 3.91 -19.34 -19.23
C TYR A 409 5.38 -19.72 -19.10
N SER A 410 5.85 -19.92 -17.88
CA SER A 410 7.13 -20.58 -17.62
C SER A 410 7.01 -22.07 -17.91
N GLN A 411 8.13 -22.73 -18.22
CA GLN A 411 8.14 -24.16 -18.51
C GLN A 411 9.25 -24.87 -17.73
N VAL A 412 8.92 -26.03 -17.18
CA VAL A 412 9.88 -26.89 -16.46
C VAL A 412 10.88 -27.47 -17.46
N VAL A 413 12.17 -27.20 -17.25
CA VAL A 413 13.24 -27.65 -18.13
C VAL A 413 14.50 -27.96 -17.32
N ASP A 414 15.25 -28.97 -17.77
CA ASP A 414 16.64 -29.19 -17.36
C ASP A 414 17.53 -28.80 -18.55
N LEU A 415 18.29 -27.72 -18.42
CA LEU A 415 19.19 -27.23 -19.47
C LEU A 415 20.34 -28.19 -19.77
N ASN A 416 20.60 -29.17 -18.90
CA ASN A 416 21.65 -30.17 -19.11
C ASN A 416 21.20 -31.32 -20.04
N ASP A 417 19.92 -31.40 -20.38
CA ASP A 417 19.37 -32.44 -21.24
C ASP A 417 20.07 -32.46 -22.61
N SER A 418 20.55 -33.64 -23.03
CA SER A 418 21.20 -33.83 -24.31
C SER A 418 20.31 -33.51 -25.50
N ALA A 419 18.98 -33.66 -25.38
CA ALA A 419 18.02 -33.28 -26.41
C ALA A 419 17.97 -31.77 -26.68
N LEU A 420 18.48 -30.94 -25.75
CA LEU A 420 18.54 -29.49 -25.86
C LEU A 420 19.92 -28.97 -26.29
N LYS A 421 20.88 -29.87 -26.50
CA LYS A 421 22.26 -29.54 -26.84
C LYS A 421 22.56 -29.91 -28.30
N PRO A 422 23.21 -29.05 -29.10
CA PRO A 422 23.74 -29.47 -30.38
C PRO A 422 24.88 -30.50 -30.19
N GLU A 423 25.14 -31.29 -31.23
CA GLU A 423 26.26 -32.24 -31.25
C GLU A 423 27.59 -31.54 -30.90
N GLY A 424 28.32 -32.11 -29.93
CA GLY A 424 29.60 -31.57 -29.45
C GLY A 424 29.52 -30.39 -28.48
N TRP A 425 28.33 -29.98 -28.01
CA TRP A 425 28.13 -28.82 -27.12
C TRP A 425 29.03 -28.81 -25.88
N ASP A 426 29.08 -29.93 -25.14
CA ASP A 426 29.86 -30.01 -23.89
C ASP A 426 31.38 -29.89 -24.12
N GLY A 427 31.84 -30.06 -25.36
CA GLY A 427 33.23 -29.87 -25.77
C GLY A 427 33.53 -28.48 -26.36
N LEU A 428 32.54 -27.58 -26.41
CA LEU A 428 32.73 -26.23 -26.93
C LEU A 428 33.75 -25.48 -26.07
N THR A 429 34.83 -25.01 -26.70
CA THR A 429 35.86 -24.19 -26.05
C THR A 429 35.75 -22.75 -26.51
N MET A 430 36.10 -21.82 -25.62
CA MET A 430 36.20 -20.42 -25.98
C MET A 430 37.34 -20.22 -27.00
N PRO A 431 37.11 -19.62 -28.17
CA PRO A 431 38.09 -19.60 -29.27
C PRO A 431 39.28 -18.66 -29.04
N HIS A 432 39.15 -17.72 -28.11
CA HIS A 432 40.17 -16.71 -27.81
C HIS A 432 40.42 -16.62 -26.31
N ALA A 433 41.68 -16.65 -25.89
CA ALA A 433 42.05 -16.47 -24.49
C ALA A 433 41.64 -15.08 -23.98
N GLN A 434 40.97 -15.02 -22.84
CA GLN A 434 40.62 -13.75 -22.18
C GLN A 434 41.79 -13.27 -21.33
N LYS A 435 42.19 -12.01 -21.52
CA LYS A 435 43.29 -11.37 -20.76
C LYS A 435 42.85 -10.88 -19.37
N THR A 436 41.56 -10.84 -19.10
CA THR A 436 41.01 -10.58 -17.76
C THR A 436 41.07 -11.87 -16.96
N LYS A 437 41.81 -11.86 -15.85
CA LYS A 437 41.73 -12.93 -14.85
C LYS A 437 40.32 -12.95 -14.29
N ALA A 438 39.69 -14.13 -14.31
CA ALA A 438 38.46 -14.42 -13.58
C ALA A 438 38.67 -14.22 -12.07
#